data_AF-A0A3N5NZ91-F1
#
_entry.id   AF-A0A3N5NZ91-F1
#
_cell.length_a   1.000
_cell.length_b   1.000
_cell.length_c   1.000
_cell.angle_alpha   90.00
_cell.angle_beta   90.00
_cell.angle_gamma   90.00
#
_symmetry.space_group_name_H-M   'P 1'
#
loop_
_entity.id
_entity.type
_entity.pdbx_description
1 polymer ?
#
loop_
_entity_poly.entity_id
_entity_poly.type
_entity_poly.pdbx_seq_one_letter_code
_entity_poly.pdbx_strand_id
1 'polypeptide(L)' 'MRLFVPTMDAWLVEFDAQGRVRFDNEEWTTPSVQERRAIIHAADEQLERLKELLDVLESEP' A
#
# COMPACT_ATOMS: atom_id res chain seq x y z
N MET A 1 0.62 1.64 -8.47
CA MET A 1 1.43 0.97 -7.42
C MET A 1 0.84 -0.41 -7.18
N ARG A 2 1.40 -1.25 -6.32
CA ARG A 2 0.74 -2.49 -5.91
C ARG A 2 1.07 -2.77 -4.45
N LEU A 3 0.13 -2.48 -3.56
CA LEU A 3 0.26 -2.65 -2.12
C LEU A 3 -0.73 -3.70 -1.64
N PHE A 4 -0.25 -4.75 -0.98
CA PHE A 4 -1.12 -5.69 -0.31
C PHE A 4 -1.57 -5.11 1.03
N VAL A 5 -2.86 -5.17 1.33
CA VAL A 5 -3.44 -4.75 2.61
C VAL A 5 -3.92 -6.00 3.37
N PRO A 6 -3.11 -6.55 4.30
CA PRO A 6 -3.35 -7.88 4.86
C PRO A 6 -4.68 -8.03 5.61
N THR A 7 -5.11 -6.98 6.31
CA THR A 7 -6.36 -7.00 7.09
C THR A 7 -7.61 -6.99 6.23
N MET A 8 -7.48 -6.61 4.96
CA MET A 8 -8.56 -6.59 3.97
C MET A 8 -8.45 -7.74 2.95
N ASP A 9 -7.33 -8.48 2.97
CA ASP A 9 -6.97 -9.48 1.95
C ASP A 9 -7.10 -8.93 0.51
N ALA A 10 -6.62 -7.70 0.30
CA ALA A 10 -6.84 -6.95 -0.94
C ALA A 10 -5.57 -6.27 -1.45
N TRP A 11 -5.46 -6.11 -2.77
CA TRP A 11 -4.36 -5.40 -3.42
C TRP A 11 -4.80 -4.00 -3.83
N LEU A 12 -4.29 -2.95 -3.19
CA LEU A 12 -4.47 -1.57 -3.64
C LEU A 12 -3.56 -1.33 -4.85
N VAL A 13 -4.16 -0.98 -5.98
CA VAL A 13 -3.46 -0.80 -7.25
C VAL A 13 -3.34 0.67 -7.67
N GLU A 14 -4.35 1.48 -7.35
CA GLU A 14 -4.40 2.89 -7.71
C GLU A 14 -5.01 3.74 -6.59
N PHE A 15 -4.64 5.03 -6.59
CA PHE A 15 -5.21 6.06 -5.73
C PHE A 15 -5.19 7.39 -6.49
N ASP A 16 -6.09 8.31 -6.14
CA ASP A 16 -6.14 9.66 -6.73
C ASP A 16 -5.84 10.76 -5.68
N ALA A 17 -5.75 12.00 -6.16
CA ALA A 17 -5.48 13.16 -5.33
C ALA A 17 -6.63 13.49 -4.34
N GLN A 18 -7.82 12.90 -4.55
CA GLN A 18 -8.98 13.04 -3.67
C GLN A 18 -8.99 11.94 -2.59
N GLY A 19 -8.02 11.03 -2.60
CA GLY A 19 -7.91 9.94 -1.63
C GLY A 19 -8.91 8.81 -1.88
N ARG A 20 -9.48 8.71 -3.09
CA ARG A 20 -10.16 7.49 -3.53
C ARG A 20 -9.10 6.46 -3.88
N VAL A 21 -9.46 5.20 -3.72
CA VAL A 21 -8.58 4.06 -3.98
C VAL A 21 -9.28 3.08 -4.91
N ARG A 22 -8.47 2.29 -5.60
CA ARG A 22 -8.95 1.15 -6.40
C ARG A 22 -8.19 -0.08 -5.95
N PHE A 23 -8.94 -1.10 -5.55
CA PHE A 23 -8.40 -2.44 -5.31
C PHE A 23 -8.43 -3.27 -6.59
N ASP A 24 -7.62 -4.34 -6.63
CA ASP A 24 -7.52 -5.22 -7.78
C ASP A 24 -8.87 -5.85 -8.10
N ASN A 25 -9.31 -5.75 -9.37
CA ASN A 25 -10.64 -6.15 -9.83
C ASN A 25 -11.85 -5.44 -9.19
N GLU A 26 -11.65 -4.29 -8.53
CA GLU A 26 -12.73 -3.48 -7.95
C GLU A 26 -12.86 -2.11 -8.61
N GLU A 27 -14.03 -1.48 -8.40
CA GLU A 27 -14.27 -0.09 -8.78
C GLU A 27 -13.59 0.90 -7.82
N TRP A 28 -13.54 2.17 -8.22
CA TRP A 28 -13.04 3.24 -7.37
C TRP A 28 -13.95 3.47 -6.17
N THR A 29 -13.38 3.49 -4.97
CA THR A 29 -14.11 3.73 -3.72
C THR A 29 -13.45 4.79 -2.87
N THR A 30 -14.23 5.44 -2.01
CA THR A 30 -13.71 6.26 -0.91
C THR A 30 -13.56 5.35 0.31
N PRO A 31 -12.33 5.08 0.80
CA PRO A 31 -12.13 4.15 1.90
C PRO A 31 -12.73 4.73 3.18
N SER A 32 -13.40 3.87 3.94
CA SER A 32 -13.85 4.14 5.30
C SER A 32 -12.68 4.44 6.23
N VAL A 33 -12.98 4.89 7.45
CA VAL A 33 -11.94 5.19 8.45
C VAL A 33 -11.09 3.96 8.78
N GLN A 34 -11.70 2.78 8.85
CA GLN A 34 -10.98 1.54 9.16
C GLN A 34 -10.10 1.08 8.00
N GLU A 35 -10.64 1.10 6.78
CA GLU A 35 -9.86 0.77 5.57
C GLU A 35 -8.69 1.73 5.37
N ARG A 36 -8.91 3.03 5.60
CA ARG A 36 -7.83 4.03 5.57
C ARG A 36 -6.70 3.68 6.55
N ARG A 37 -7.03 3.30 7.78
CA ARG A 37 -6.03 2.89 8.78
C ARG A 37 -5.29 1.62 8.34
N ALA A 38 -6.00 0.65 7.79
CA ALA A 38 -5.40 -0.58 7.26
C ALA A 38 -4.42 -0.30 6.11
N ILE A 39 -4.82 0.56 5.16
CA ILE A 39 -3.98 0.98 4.03
C ILE A 39 -2.72 1.70 4.53
N ILE A 40 -2.86 2.66 5.47
CA ILE A 40 -1.73 3.41 6.03
C ILE A 40 -0.74 2.44 6.70
N HIS A 41 -1.24 1.56 7.55
CA HIS A 41 -0.39 0.61 8.27
C HIS A 41 0.37 -0.32 7.29
N ALA A 42 -0.32 -0.87 6.28
CA ALA A 42 0.32 -1.69 5.27
C ALA A 42 1.37 -0.92 4.45
N ALA A 43 1.10 0.35 4.13
CA ALA A 43 2.03 1.21 3.40
C ALA A 43 3.29 1.52 4.21
N ASP A 44 3.15 1.80 5.50
CA ASP A 44 4.28 2.04 6.41
C ASP A 44 5.17 0.80 6.52
N GLU A 45 4.59 -0.39 6.71
CA GLU A 45 5.36 -1.64 6.74
C GLU A 45 6.08 -1.92 5.42
N GLN A 46 5.41 -1.71 4.28
CA GLN A 46 6.02 -1.90 2.97
C GLN A 46 7.16 -0.89 2.74
N LEU A 47 7.01 0.35 3.20
CA LEU A 47 8.05 1.37 3.10
C LEU A 47 9.30 0.97 3.88
N GLU A 48 9.16 0.46 5.11
CA GLU A 48 10.30 -0.01 5.90
C GLU A 48 11.02 -1.19 5.23
N ARG A 49 10.27 -2.16 4.67
CA ARG A 49 10.86 -3.28 3.92
C ARG A 49 11.57 -2.83 2.64
N LEU A 50 11.02 -1.82 1.96
CA LEU A 50 11.64 -1.26 0.76
C LEU A 50 12.93 -0.52 1.11
N LYS A 51 12.98 0.20 2.24
CA LYS A 51 14.23 0.81 2.74
C LYS A 51 15.28 -0.25 3.04
N GLU A 52 14.93 -1.29 3.77
CA GLU A 52 15.84 -2.41 4.07
C GLU A 52 16.37 -3.06 2.78
N LEU A 53 15.51 -3.28 1.79
CA LEU A 53 15.92 -3.79 0.49
C LEU A 53 16.92 -2.87 -0.21
N LEU A 54 16.65 -1.57 -0.23
CA LEU A 54 17.55 -0.58 -0.85
C LEU A 54 18.90 -0.55 -0.13
N ASP A 55 18.91 -0.53 1.20
CA ASP A 55 20.14 -0.55 2.00
C ASP A 55 21.00 -1.78 1.65
N VAL A 56 20.38 -2.96 1.51
CA VAL A 56 21.07 -4.19 1.10
C VAL A 56 21.66 -4.04 -0.31
N LEU A 57 20.86 -3.59 -1.29
CA LEU A 57 21.29 -3.47 -2.69
C LEU A 57 22.35 -2.39 -2.91
N GLU A 58 22.33 -1.29 -2.14
CA GLU A 58 23.34 -0.22 -2.20
C GLU A 58 24.65 -0.62 -1.50
N SER A 59 24.59 -1.58 -0.57
CA SER A 59 25.78 -2.10 0.13
C SER A 59 26.55 -3.19 -0.64
N GLU A 60 26.00 -3.67 -1.75
CA GLU A 60 26.64 -4.66 -2.62
C GLU A 60 27.75 -3.98 -3.48
N PRO A 61 29.01 -4.47 -3.44
CA PRO A 61 30.17 -3.81 -4.07
C PRO A 61 30.26 -3.94 -5.59
#